data_AF-A0A6H1JGH3-F1
#
_entry.id   AF-A0A6H1JGH3-F1
#
_cell.length_a   1.000
_cell.length_b   1.000
_cell.length_c   1.000
_cell.angle_alpha   90.00
_cell.angle_beta   90.00
_cell.angle_gamma   90.00
#
_symmetry.space_group_name_H-M   'P 1'
#
loop_
_entity.id
_entity.type
_entity.pdbx_description
1 polymer ?
#
loop_
_entity_poly.entity_id
_entity_poly.type
_entity_poly.pdbx_seq_one_letter_code
_entity_poly.pdbx_strand_id
1 'polypeptide(L)'
;MTQSAVDALHTLAREYLPQEIAERWIGLLRPGLRLEKAEGAGSVVGRLGGVPGLPEGEEWPVWEGHGPLAFVASLDCAALPSGALDIAMPTDGTLAFFYFDGQLDDGSAVVDPGEPDSWAGARVLYIPAGVPVAERMAPEDIQPYPVVPLTARVETTAPHLWHPVVYREFAPMPDDHPVWGEDFQEALGDHFEGTEHRIGGHAHPVQGEVETEVAHGALGNPPWNDPRIKEEALRWVLLAQFDSDNDADMMWGDCGALYWLIRPEDLAKGRFDRAMFTWQCC
;
A
#
# COMPACT_ATOMS: atom_id res chain seq x y z
N MET A 1 15.67 19.36 20.19
CA MET A 1 16.46 18.15 20.46
C MET A 1 15.74 17.04 19.74
N THR A 2 16.26 16.68 18.57
CA THR A 2 15.75 15.58 17.73
C THR A 2 15.92 14.30 18.52
N GLN A 3 14.82 13.83 19.12
CA GLN A 3 14.73 12.45 19.52
C GLN A 3 14.87 11.67 18.22
N SER A 4 16.09 11.21 17.96
CA SER A 4 16.37 10.20 16.96
C SER A 4 15.31 9.13 17.16
N ALA A 5 14.49 8.87 16.14
CA ALA A 5 13.52 7.76 16.10
C ALA A 5 14.28 6.42 16.09
N VAL A 6 15.12 6.22 17.10
CA VAL A 6 15.52 4.93 17.59
C VAL A 6 14.39 4.55 18.55
N ASP A 7 13.52 3.62 18.25
CA ASP A 7 12.62 3.48 17.10
C ASP A 7 11.37 2.95 17.82
N ALA A 8 10.21 3.60 17.73
CA ALA A 8 9.11 3.37 18.69
C ALA A 8 8.72 1.89 18.77
N LEU A 9 8.77 1.20 17.62
CA LEU A 9 8.58 -0.23 17.48
C LEU A 9 9.67 -1.08 18.16
N HIS A 10 10.92 -0.61 18.21
CA HIS A 10 11.98 -1.31 18.96
C HIS A 10 11.75 -1.24 20.47
N THR A 11 11.32 -0.07 20.96
CA THR A 11 10.99 0.10 22.39
C THR A 11 9.80 -0.78 22.75
N LEU A 12 8.74 -0.72 21.95
CA LEU A 12 7.54 -1.54 22.09
C LEU A 12 7.89 -3.03 22.11
N ALA A 13 8.66 -3.53 21.15
CA ALA A 13 9.07 -4.92 21.12
C ALA A 13 9.82 -5.35 22.39
N ARG A 14 10.74 -4.52 22.90
CA ARG A 14 11.53 -4.83 24.11
C ARG A 14 10.75 -4.72 25.41
N GLU A 15 9.66 -3.97 25.41
CA GLU A 15 8.77 -3.81 26.57
C GLU A 15 7.82 -5.00 26.71
N TYR A 16 7.25 -5.46 25.59
CA TYR A 16 6.17 -6.45 25.59
C TYR A 16 6.60 -7.88 25.23
N LEU A 17 7.78 -8.06 24.60
CA LEU A 17 8.28 -9.39 24.21
C LEU A 17 9.51 -9.82 25.03
N PRO A 18 9.70 -11.13 25.28
CA PRO A 18 10.96 -11.65 25.80
C PRO A 18 12.15 -11.21 24.93
N GLN A 19 13.28 -10.87 25.55
CA GLN A 19 14.43 -10.26 24.87
C GLN A 19 14.84 -10.97 23.55
N GLU A 20 14.91 -12.30 23.55
CA GLU A 20 15.28 -13.05 22.33
C GLU A 20 14.24 -12.90 21.21
N ILE A 21 12.95 -12.90 21.56
CA ILE A 21 11.84 -12.74 20.61
C ILE A 21 11.79 -11.30 20.11
N ALA A 22 11.99 -10.33 21.00
CA ALA A 22 12.02 -8.91 20.66
C ALA A 22 13.07 -8.60 19.59
N GLU A 23 14.32 -9.05 19.78
CA GLU A 23 15.40 -8.75 18.81
C GLU A 23 15.16 -9.44 17.45
N ARG A 24 14.57 -10.63 17.44
CA ARG A 24 14.19 -11.33 16.21
C ARG A 24 13.04 -10.64 15.48
N TRP A 25 12.02 -10.18 16.22
CA TRP A 25 10.90 -9.43 15.66
C TRP A 25 11.33 -8.06 15.13
N ILE A 26 12.23 -7.37 15.85
CA ILE A 26 12.88 -6.13 15.39
C ILE A 26 13.60 -6.35 14.05
N GLY A 27 14.21 -7.53 13.85
CA GLY A 27 14.82 -7.92 12.57
C GLY A 27 13.84 -8.05 11.40
N LEU A 28 12.53 -8.10 11.66
CA LEU A 28 11.49 -8.13 10.63
C LEU A 28 11.02 -6.74 10.23
N LEU A 29 11.41 -5.68 10.96
CA LEU A 29 10.99 -4.31 10.67
C LEU A 29 11.56 -3.82 9.34
N ARG A 30 10.78 -3.02 8.61
CA ARG A 30 11.17 -2.51 7.29
C ARG A 30 10.98 -1.00 7.19
N PRO A 31 11.86 -0.27 6.49
CA PRO A 31 11.65 1.15 6.25
C PRO A 31 10.50 1.35 5.27
N GLY A 32 9.60 2.27 5.61
CA GLY A 32 8.52 2.75 4.75
C GLY A 32 8.55 4.28 4.66
N LEU A 33 7.78 4.84 3.73
CA LEU A 33 7.49 6.26 3.67
C LEU A 33 6.04 6.49 4.05
N ARG A 34 5.81 7.16 5.19
CA ARG A 34 4.49 7.71 5.52
C ARG A 34 4.22 8.89 4.62
N LEU A 35 3.07 8.90 3.97
CA LEU A 35 2.57 10.04 3.22
C LEU A 35 1.58 10.79 4.11
N GLU A 36 1.83 12.07 4.32
CA GLU A 36 1.05 12.93 5.20
C GLU A 36 0.62 14.16 4.42
N LYS A 37 -0.58 14.69 4.69
CA LYS A 37 -1.01 15.97 4.14
C LYS A 37 0.05 17.04 4.39
N ALA A 38 0.38 17.79 3.36
CA ALA A 38 1.40 18.82 3.43
C ALA A 38 0.91 19.97 4.33
N GLU A 39 1.57 20.15 5.46
CA GLU A 39 1.39 21.31 6.34
C GLU A 39 2.59 22.26 6.22
N GLY A 40 2.34 23.52 5.88
CA GLY A 40 3.38 24.56 5.85
C GLY A 40 4.40 24.39 4.71
N ALA A 41 5.70 24.38 5.05
CA ALA A 41 6.80 24.50 4.09
C ALA A 41 7.50 23.16 3.74
N GLY A 42 6.86 22.02 4.01
CA GLY A 42 7.37 20.71 3.64
C GLY A 42 7.52 20.54 2.12
N SER A 43 8.50 19.74 1.69
CA SER A 43 8.65 19.43 0.26
C SER A 43 7.54 18.48 -0.17
N VAL A 44 6.64 18.96 -1.02
CA VAL A 44 5.57 18.13 -1.59
C VAL A 44 6.19 17.05 -2.47
N VAL A 45 5.79 15.81 -2.24
CA VAL A 45 6.23 14.63 -3.00
C VAL A 45 5.14 14.07 -3.92
N GLY A 46 3.92 14.57 -3.81
CA GLY A 46 2.77 14.06 -4.54
C GLY A 46 1.47 14.67 -4.08
N ARG A 47 0.36 14.03 -4.45
CA ARG A 47 -1.00 14.44 -4.05
C ARG A 47 -1.97 13.27 -4.08
N LEU A 48 -3.01 13.36 -3.27
CA LEU A 48 -4.28 12.64 -3.48
C LEU A 48 -5.18 13.46 -4.41
N GLY A 49 -6.00 12.77 -5.20
CA GLY A 49 -7.08 13.33 -5.99
C GLY A 49 -6.69 14.42 -6.99
N GLY A 50 -7.71 15.09 -7.53
CA GLY A 50 -7.61 16.08 -8.60
C GLY A 50 -7.57 15.46 -9.99
N VAL A 51 -6.93 16.17 -10.91
CA VAL A 51 -6.78 15.74 -12.30
C VAL A 51 -5.35 15.25 -12.54
N PRO A 52 -5.14 14.04 -13.08
CA PRO A 52 -3.80 13.55 -13.38
C PRO A 52 -3.21 14.28 -14.60
N GLY A 53 -1.89 14.44 -14.60
CA GLY A 53 -1.15 14.74 -15.83
C GLY A 53 -0.90 13.43 -16.56
N LEU A 54 -1.42 13.29 -17.79
CA LEU A 54 -1.22 12.10 -18.61
C LEU A 54 -0.43 12.44 -19.89
N PRO A 55 0.42 11.53 -20.39
CA PRO A 55 1.11 11.69 -21.67
C PRO A 55 0.15 11.92 -22.84
N GLU A 56 0.66 12.57 -23.89
CA GLU A 56 -0.09 12.67 -25.15
C GLU A 56 -0.34 11.27 -25.73
N GLY A 57 -1.62 10.95 -26.00
CA GLY A 57 -2.03 9.64 -26.50
C GLY A 57 -2.32 8.58 -25.43
N GLU A 58 -1.98 8.83 -24.16
CA GLU A 58 -2.43 7.97 -23.06
C GLU A 58 -3.93 8.16 -22.86
N GLU A 59 -4.68 7.06 -22.97
CA GLU A 59 -6.13 7.04 -22.70
C GLU A 59 -6.39 7.04 -21.19
N TRP A 60 -7.58 7.49 -20.80
CA TRP A 60 -7.98 7.39 -19.40
C TRP A 60 -8.09 5.91 -19.00
N PRO A 61 -7.57 5.48 -17.84
CA PRO A 61 -7.73 4.09 -17.39
C PRO A 61 -9.21 3.69 -17.27
N VAL A 62 -9.59 2.60 -17.92
CA VAL A 62 -10.97 2.08 -17.96
C VAL A 62 -10.97 0.59 -17.62
N TRP A 63 -11.95 0.16 -16.83
CA TRP A 63 -12.34 -1.23 -16.70
C TRP A 63 -13.42 -1.53 -17.74
N GLU A 64 -13.05 -2.29 -18.77
CA GLU A 64 -13.95 -2.65 -19.87
C GLU A 64 -15.25 -3.29 -19.35
N GLY A 65 -16.39 -2.75 -19.79
CA GLY A 65 -17.70 -3.19 -19.34
C GLY A 65 -18.19 -2.57 -18.02
N HIS A 66 -17.37 -1.78 -17.32
CA HIS A 66 -17.76 -1.10 -16.07
C HIS A 66 -17.61 0.42 -16.18
N GLY A 67 -16.44 0.92 -16.58
CA GLY A 67 -16.25 2.35 -16.81
C GLY A 67 -14.87 2.89 -16.44
N PRO A 68 -14.69 4.22 -16.49
CA PRO A 68 -13.45 4.88 -16.10
C PRO A 68 -13.10 4.68 -14.63
N LEU A 69 -11.81 4.56 -14.35
CA LEU A 69 -11.29 4.48 -12.98
C LEU A 69 -11.15 5.89 -12.38
N ALA A 70 -11.42 6.04 -11.09
CA ALA A 70 -11.13 7.25 -10.34
C ALA A 70 -9.62 7.42 -10.15
N PHE A 71 -9.13 8.66 -10.21
CA PHE A 71 -7.73 8.99 -9.92
C PHE A 71 -7.54 9.11 -8.40
N VAL A 72 -6.73 8.21 -7.84
CA VAL A 72 -6.48 8.12 -6.39
C VAL A 72 -5.35 9.05 -6.00
N ALA A 73 -4.17 8.90 -6.60
CA ALA A 73 -3.00 9.66 -6.19
C ALA A 73 -1.94 9.73 -7.28
N SER A 74 -1.04 10.73 -7.17
CA SER A 74 0.22 10.75 -7.93
C SER A 74 1.41 11.08 -7.05
N LEU A 75 2.54 10.45 -7.32
CA LEU A 75 3.79 10.63 -6.59
C LEU A 75 4.94 10.95 -7.54
N ASP A 76 5.69 12.00 -7.25
CA ASP A 76 6.94 12.35 -7.92
C ASP A 76 8.08 11.50 -7.33
N CYS A 77 8.57 10.56 -8.13
CA CYS A 77 9.61 9.62 -7.73
C CYS A 77 10.95 10.31 -7.44
N ALA A 78 11.22 11.47 -8.05
CA ALA A 78 12.43 12.25 -7.77
C ALA A 78 12.35 13.00 -6.42
N ALA A 79 11.14 13.30 -5.95
CA ALA A 79 10.91 13.98 -4.69
C ALA A 79 10.83 13.01 -3.50
N LEU A 80 10.54 11.73 -3.74
CA LEU A 80 10.50 10.71 -2.69
C LEU A 80 11.91 10.44 -2.12
N PRO A 81 12.07 10.33 -0.78
CA PRO A 81 13.31 9.86 -0.16
C PRO A 81 13.48 8.32 -0.31
N SER A 82 13.40 7.84 -1.55
CA SER A 82 13.41 6.41 -1.90
C SER A 82 14.70 5.68 -1.50
N GLY A 83 15.81 6.39 -1.32
CA GLY A 83 17.06 5.81 -0.81
C GLY A 83 16.98 5.27 0.63
N ALA A 84 15.91 5.59 1.37
CA ALA A 84 15.65 4.99 2.68
C ALA A 84 14.89 3.65 2.60
N LEU A 85 14.22 3.37 1.48
CA LEU A 85 13.43 2.16 1.29
C LEU A 85 14.32 0.94 0.98
N ASP A 86 13.80 -0.24 1.28
CA ASP A 86 14.41 -1.53 0.94
C ASP A 86 13.87 -2.11 -0.38
N ILE A 87 13.16 -1.30 -1.17
CA ILE A 87 12.61 -1.62 -2.48
C ILE A 87 13.16 -0.66 -3.55
N ALA A 88 13.28 -1.14 -4.80
CA ALA A 88 13.88 -0.39 -5.90
C ALA A 88 12.89 0.57 -6.59
N MET A 89 12.46 1.61 -5.89
CA MET A 89 11.60 2.65 -6.47
C MET A 89 12.30 3.38 -7.64
N PRO A 90 11.55 3.85 -8.67
CA PRO A 90 12.12 4.74 -9.68
C PRO A 90 12.77 5.96 -9.02
N THR A 91 13.86 6.46 -9.62
CA THR A 91 14.56 7.67 -9.14
C THR A 91 14.02 8.96 -9.75
N ASP A 92 13.16 8.83 -10.76
CA ASP A 92 12.52 9.93 -11.46
C ASP A 92 11.18 9.49 -12.07
N GLY A 93 10.43 10.45 -12.60
CA GLY A 93 9.12 10.22 -13.19
C GLY A 93 7.99 10.27 -12.16
N THR A 94 6.79 9.93 -12.59
CA THR A 94 5.58 10.03 -11.77
C THR A 94 4.87 8.69 -11.76
N LEU A 95 4.48 8.23 -10.56
CA LEU A 95 3.52 7.14 -10.41
C LEU A 95 2.13 7.74 -10.27
N ALA A 96 1.14 7.21 -10.99
CA ALA A 96 -0.26 7.60 -10.90
C ALA A 96 -1.13 6.36 -10.65
N PHE A 97 -1.96 6.42 -9.62
CA PHE A 97 -2.78 5.33 -9.12
C PHE A 97 -4.25 5.58 -9.44
N PHE A 98 -4.93 4.55 -9.93
CA PHE A 98 -6.33 4.60 -10.33
C PHE A 98 -7.09 3.37 -9.82
N TYR A 99 -8.33 3.57 -9.41
CA TYR A 99 -9.20 2.51 -8.87
C TYR A 99 -10.67 2.72 -9.29
N PHE A 100 -11.39 1.63 -9.52
CA PHE A 100 -12.83 1.64 -9.73
C PHE A 100 -13.51 1.72 -8.37
N ASP A 101 -13.89 2.92 -7.96
CA ASP A 101 -14.34 3.26 -6.60
C ASP A 101 -15.85 3.12 -6.37
N GLY A 102 -16.58 2.61 -7.36
CA GLY A 102 -18.01 2.39 -7.27
C GLY A 102 -18.89 3.60 -7.57
N GLN A 103 -18.34 4.76 -7.99
CA GLN A 103 -19.14 5.95 -8.33
C GLN A 103 -20.22 5.68 -9.39
N LEU A 104 -19.99 4.73 -10.29
CA LEU A 104 -20.87 4.44 -11.43
C LEU A 104 -21.94 3.38 -11.15
N ASP A 105 -21.75 2.57 -10.10
CA ASP A 105 -22.57 1.38 -9.85
C ASP A 105 -22.92 1.17 -8.37
N ASP A 106 -22.69 2.19 -7.53
CA ASP A 106 -22.96 2.17 -6.09
C ASP A 106 -22.16 1.08 -5.36
N GLY A 107 -20.93 0.83 -5.82
CA GLY A 107 -20.02 -0.17 -5.24
C GLY A 107 -20.40 -1.61 -5.53
N SER A 108 -21.22 -1.86 -6.56
CA SER A 108 -21.65 -3.21 -6.91
C SER A 108 -20.53 -4.07 -7.49
N ALA A 109 -19.62 -3.49 -8.27
CA ALA A 109 -18.43 -4.15 -8.77
C ALA A 109 -17.24 -3.82 -7.87
N VAL A 110 -16.46 -4.84 -7.55
CA VAL A 110 -15.27 -4.73 -6.69
C VAL A 110 -14.10 -5.42 -7.37
N VAL A 111 -12.89 -4.93 -7.10
CA VAL A 111 -11.67 -5.60 -7.54
C VAL A 111 -11.29 -6.62 -6.48
N ASP A 112 -11.19 -7.88 -6.89
CA ASP A 112 -10.80 -9.01 -6.03
C ASP A 112 -9.58 -9.69 -6.66
N PRO A 113 -8.47 -9.88 -5.92
CA PRO A 113 -7.29 -10.56 -6.44
C PRO A 113 -7.60 -11.99 -6.94
N GLY A 114 -8.62 -12.65 -6.37
CA GLY A 114 -9.12 -13.95 -6.79
C GLY A 114 -10.02 -13.94 -8.04
N GLU A 115 -10.41 -12.78 -8.56
CA GLU A 115 -11.23 -12.70 -9.78
C GLU A 115 -10.43 -11.99 -10.89
N PRO A 116 -9.71 -12.72 -11.78
CA PRO A 116 -8.85 -12.12 -12.79
C PRO A 116 -9.52 -11.11 -13.72
N ASP A 117 -10.82 -11.30 -14.01
CA ASP A 117 -11.59 -10.38 -14.84
C ASP A 117 -11.81 -9.02 -14.15
N SER A 118 -11.64 -8.96 -12.82
CA SER A 118 -11.75 -7.74 -12.02
C SER A 118 -10.45 -6.94 -11.92
N TRP A 119 -9.29 -7.54 -12.22
CA TRP A 119 -7.99 -6.88 -12.09
C TRP A 119 -7.88 -5.62 -12.96
N ALA A 120 -8.77 -5.45 -13.94
CA ALA A 120 -8.86 -4.22 -14.71
C ALA A 120 -9.33 -2.99 -13.95
N GLY A 121 -10.01 -3.17 -12.81
CA GLY A 121 -10.51 -2.10 -11.96
C GLY A 121 -9.45 -1.37 -11.12
N ALA A 122 -8.18 -1.77 -11.17
CA ALA A 122 -7.09 -1.04 -10.51
C ALA A 122 -5.88 -0.90 -11.43
N ARG A 123 -5.26 0.28 -11.45
CA ARG A 123 -4.12 0.58 -12.34
C ARG A 123 -3.06 1.43 -11.66
N VAL A 124 -1.81 1.13 -11.99
CA VAL A 124 -0.66 1.99 -11.70
C VAL A 124 0.01 2.34 -13.02
N LEU A 125 0.10 3.63 -13.31
CA LEU A 125 0.85 4.14 -14.45
C LEU A 125 2.18 4.70 -13.97
N TYR A 126 3.26 4.37 -14.68
CA TYR A 126 4.54 5.06 -14.53
C TYR A 126 4.77 5.95 -15.74
N ILE A 127 4.91 7.23 -15.48
CA ILE A 127 5.18 8.27 -16.48
C ILE A 127 6.65 8.65 -16.36
N PRO A 128 7.51 8.27 -17.31
CA PRO A 128 8.94 8.56 -17.25
C PRO A 128 9.22 10.07 -17.21
N ALA A 129 10.30 10.45 -16.53
CA ALA A 129 10.73 11.85 -16.50
C ALA A 129 10.99 12.40 -17.91
N GLY A 130 10.57 13.65 -18.13
CA GLY A 130 10.74 14.34 -19.42
C GLY A 130 9.70 13.98 -20.49
N VAL A 131 8.79 13.04 -20.23
CA VAL A 131 7.60 12.85 -21.07
C VAL A 131 6.65 14.03 -20.88
N PRO A 132 6.27 14.76 -21.94
CA PRO A 132 5.29 15.84 -21.82
C PRO A 132 3.94 15.30 -21.37
N VAL A 133 3.36 15.92 -20.35
CA VAL A 133 2.03 15.61 -19.84
C VAL A 133 1.11 16.81 -19.95
N ALA A 134 -0.17 16.55 -20.13
CA ALA A 134 -1.23 17.55 -19.99
C ALA A 134 -2.22 17.08 -18.94
N GLU A 135 -2.73 18.01 -18.12
CA GLU A 135 -3.83 17.70 -17.20
C GLU A 135 -5.02 17.18 -18.00
N ARG A 136 -5.53 16.02 -17.58
CA ARG A 136 -6.68 15.38 -18.20
C ARG A 136 -7.86 15.45 -17.24
N MET A 137 -8.91 16.18 -17.66
CA MET A 137 -10.18 16.16 -16.93
C MET A 137 -10.70 14.73 -16.89
N ALA A 138 -11.26 14.34 -15.75
CA ALA A 138 -11.93 13.06 -15.63
C ALA A 138 -13.12 13.00 -16.61
N PRO A 139 -13.46 11.81 -17.13
CA PRO A 139 -14.67 11.58 -17.91
C PRO A 139 -15.92 12.08 -17.17
N GLU A 140 -16.95 12.51 -17.90
CA GLU A 140 -18.15 13.16 -17.33
C GLU A 140 -18.89 12.30 -16.29
N ASP A 141 -18.70 10.98 -16.34
CA ASP A 141 -19.38 10.02 -15.47
C ASP A 141 -18.77 9.94 -14.05
N ILE A 142 -17.53 10.39 -13.85
CA ILE A 142 -16.85 10.31 -12.55
C ILE A 142 -16.44 11.69 -12.03
N GLN A 143 -16.63 11.90 -10.74
CA GLN A 143 -16.22 13.11 -10.03
C GLN A 143 -14.80 12.93 -9.48
N PRO A 144 -13.85 13.82 -9.81
CA PRO A 144 -12.52 13.80 -9.19
C PRO A 144 -12.58 14.06 -7.70
N TYR A 145 -11.79 13.33 -6.92
CA TYR A 145 -11.54 13.62 -5.51
C TYR A 145 -10.86 15.00 -5.33
N PRO A 146 -11.08 15.69 -4.19
CA PRO A 146 -10.30 16.86 -3.79
C PRO A 146 -8.78 16.66 -3.87
N VAL A 147 -8.07 17.75 -4.16
CA VAL A 147 -6.60 17.74 -4.16
C VAL A 147 -6.06 17.88 -2.75
N VAL A 148 -5.33 16.87 -2.28
CA VAL A 148 -4.56 16.94 -1.02
C VAL A 148 -3.08 16.78 -1.32
N PRO A 149 -2.26 17.86 -1.26
CA PRO A 149 -0.83 17.75 -1.44
C PRO A 149 -0.20 16.90 -0.32
N LEU A 150 0.78 16.07 -0.66
CA LEU A 150 1.41 15.13 0.26
C LEU A 150 2.89 15.45 0.46
N THR A 151 3.37 15.31 1.70
CA THR A 151 4.78 15.20 2.07
C THR A 151 5.11 13.76 2.44
N ALA A 152 6.39 13.37 2.42
CA ALA A 152 6.83 12.05 2.87
C ALA A 152 7.76 12.14 4.08
N ARG A 153 7.56 11.24 5.04
CA ARG A 153 8.46 11.00 6.17
C ARG A 153 8.89 9.54 6.19
N VAL A 154 10.19 9.31 6.41
CA VAL A 154 10.70 7.95 6.64
C VAL A 154 10.20 7.45 7.99
N GLU A 155 9.65 6.24 8.02
CA GLU A 155 9.23 5.55 9.23
C GLU A 155 9.67 4.09 9.20
N THR A 156 9.73 3.48 10.37
CA THR A 156 9.84 2.04 10.49
C THR A 156 8.44 1.44 10.53
N THR A 157 8.25 0.35 9.81
CA THR A 157 6.98 -0.39 9.71
C THR A 157 7.16 -1.79 10.24
N ALA A 158 6.08 -2.38 10.78
CA ALA A 158 6.06 -3.74 11.31
C ALA A 158 5.17 -4.65 10.46
N PRO A 159 5.50 -5.94 10.34
CA PRO A 159 4.63 -6.89 9.67
C PRO A 159 3.34 -7.09 10.48
N HIS A 160 2.24 -7.37 9.79
CA HIS A 160 1.05 -7.94 10.42
C HIS A 160 1.43 -9.23 11.18
N LEU A 161 0.82 -9.47 12.34
CA LEU A 161 1.25 -10.56 13.24
C LEU A 161 1.00 -11.97 12.69
N TRP A 162 0.13 -12.08 11.69
CA TRP A 162 -0.12 -13.31 10.92
C TRP A 162 0.55 -13.29 9.53
N HIS A 163 1.37 -12.27 9.23
CA HIS A 163 2.14 -12.23 7.99
C HIS A 163 3.04 -13.49 7.87
N PRO A 164 3.14 -14.13 6.69
CA PRO A 164 3.98 -15.32 6.51
C PRO A 164 5.44 -15.16 6.92
N VAL A 165 5.97 -13.93 6.97
CA VAL A 165 7.35 -13.64 7.42
C VAL A 165 7.51 -13.87 8.92
N VAL A 166 6.46 -13.57 9.70
CA VAL A 166 6.43 -13.80 11.15
C VAL A 166 6.39 -15.31 11.40
N TYR A 167 5.54 -16.04 10.67
CA TYR A 167 5.51 -17.50 10.73
C TYR A 167 6.86 -18.12 10.34
N ARG A 168 7.50 -17.63 9.28
CA ARG A 168 8.81 -18.14 8.83
C ARG A 168 9.88 -17.93 9.90
N GLU A 169 9.85 -16.80 10.60
CA GLU A 169 10.79 -16.51 11.67
C GLU A 169 10.52 -17.39 12.90
N PHE A 170 9.28 -17.44 13.38
CA PHE A 170 8.97 -18.00 14.71
C PHE A 170 8.42 -19.43 14.71
N ALA A 171 8.26 -20.10 13.55
CA ALA A 171 7.71 -21.45 13.51
C ALA A 171 8.58 -22.49 14.27
N PRO A 172 7.95 -23.44 14.99
CA PRO A 172 6.51 -23.55 15.24
C PRO A 172 6.03 -22.50 16.25
N MET A 173 4.89 -21.86 15.96
CA MET A 173 4.25 -20.89 16.85
C MET A 173 3.03 -21.55 17.53
N PRO A 174 3.12 -21.95 18.81
CA PRO A 174 1.95 -22.38 19.57
C PRO A 174 1.01 -21.20 19.84
N ASP A 175 -0.25 -21.48 20.20
CA ASP A 175 -1.28 -20.46 20.43
C ASP A 175 -0.90 -19.45 21.53
N ASP A 176 0.01 -19.80 22.44
CA ASP A 176 0.54 -18.94 23.50
C ASP A 176 1.88 -18.26 23.16
N HIS A 177 2.28 -18.24 21.87
CA HIS A 177 3.52 -17.60 21.45
C HIS A 177 3.50 -16.09 21.77
N PRO A 178 4.54 -15.51 22.38
CA PRO A 178 4.52 -14.11 22.84
C PRO A 178 4.20 -13.04 21.79
N VAL A 179 4.53 -13.28 20.52
CA VAL A 179 4.17 -12.39 19.38
C VAL A 179 2.64 -12.31 19.17
N TRP A 180 1.88 -13.27 19.68
CA TRP A 180 0.41 -13.24 19.72
C TRP A 180 -0.16 -12.91 21.11
N GLY A 181 0.69 -12.47 22.05
CA GLY A 181 0.23 -12.04 23.36
C GLY A 181 -0.61 -10.77 23.26
N GLU A 182 -1.79 -10.78 23.89
CA GLU A 182 -2.79 -9.69 23.83
C GLU A 182 -2.18 -8.31 24.08
N ASP A 183 -1.36 -8.16 25.13
CA ASP A 183 -0.70 -6.89 25.48
C ASP A 183 0.20 -6.35 24.33
N PHE A 184 0.89 -7.24 23.61
CA PHE A 184 1.73 -6.85 22.47
C PHE A 184 0.88 -6.49 21.25
N GLN A 185 -0.23 -7.21 21.02
CA GLN A 185 -1.15 -6.91 19.92
C GLN A 185 -1.84 -5.56 20.11
N GLU A 186 -2.32 -5.28 21.33
CA GLU A 186 -2.95 -4.01 21.70
C GLU A 186 -1.95 -2.86 21.56
N ALA A 187 -0.74 -3.00 22.13
CA ALA A 187 0.29 -1.98 22.00
C ALA A 187 0.69 -1.71 20.54
N LEU A 188 0.77 -2.76 19.70
CA LEU A 188 1.07 -2.61 18.29
C LEU A 188 -0.08 -1.94 17.53
N GLY A 189 -1.34 -2.26 17.85
CA GLY A 189 -2.52 -1.61 17.28
C GLY A 189 -2.57 -0.11 17.63
N ASP A 190 -2.40 0.24 18.90
CA ASP A 190 -2.36 1.63 19.39
C ASP A 190 -1.18 2.43 18.82
N HIS A 191 -0.14 1.76 18.33
CA HIS A 191 0.97 2.43 17.67
C HIS A 191 0.56 3.01 16.30
N PHE A 192 -0.37 2.36 15.62
CA PHE A 192 -0.81 2.72 14.28
C PHE A 192 -2.19 3.40 14.34
N GLU A 193 -2.21 4.65 14.79
CA GLU A 193 -3.42 5.47 14.82
C GLU A 193 -3.53 6.43 13.62
N GLY A 194 -4.76 6.62 13.14
CA GLY A 194 -5.13 7.61 12.13
C GLY A 194 -4.94 7.15 10.68
N THR A 195 -5.16 8.08 9.74
CA THR A 195 -5.07 7.81 8.29
C THR A 195 -3.65 7.41 7.88
N GLU A 196 -3.49 6.22 7.30
CA GLU A 196 -2.20 5.63 6.95
C GLU A 196 -1.99 5.49 5.43
N HIS A 197 -1.55 6.56 4.77
CA HIS A 197 -1.01 6.48 3.41
C HIS A 197 0.48 6.13 3.44
N ARG A 198 0.93 5.19 2.60
CA ARG A 198 2.31 4.66 2.67
C ARG A 198 2.89 4.21 1.33
N ILE A 199 4.21 4.28 1.21
CA ILE A 199 5.01 3.64 0.15
C ILE A 199 6.06 2.72 0.78
N GLY A 200 6.18 1.49 0.27
CA GLY A 200 7.13 0.51 0.79
C GLY A 200 6.86 0.09 2.23
N GLY A 201 7.84 -0.59 2.86
CA GLY A 201 7.66 -1.17 4.18
C GLY A 201 6.68 -2.35 4.19
N HIS A 202 6.04 -2.57 5.34
CA HIS A 202 4.94 -3.51 5.54
C HIS A 202 3.59 -2.80 5.35
N ALA A 203 2.61 -3.51 4.80
CA ALA A 203 1.23 -3.07 4.81
C ALA A 203 0.68 -2.98 6.23
N HIS A 204 -0.23 -2.04 6.46
CA HIS A 204 -1.09 -2.04 7.64
C HIS A 204 -2.49 -2.49 7.19
N PRO A 205 -2.77 -3.81 7.20
CA PRO A 205 -4.05 -4.34 6.75
C PRO A 205 -5.18 -3.99 7.72
N VAL A 206 -6.36 -3.70 7.18
CA VAL A 206 -7.60 -3.52 7.96
C VAL A 206 -8.15 -4.87 8.42
N GLN A 207 -7.96 -5.93 7.62
CA GLN A 207 -8.47 -7.27 7.89
C GLN A 207 -7.33 -8.29 8.07
N GLY A 208 -6.83 -8.85 6.97
CA GLY A 208 -5.85 -9.95 6.97
C GLY A 208 -4.62 -9.63 6.12
N GLU A 209 -3.73 -10.61 5.92
CA GLU A 209 -2.50 -10.37 5.16
C GLU A 209 -2.80 -10.12 3.67
N VAL A 210 -2.67 -8.87 3.24
CA VAL A 210 -2.88 -8.45 1.85
C VAL A 210 -1.94 -9.17 0.88
N GLU A 211 -0.74 -9.55 1.33
CA GLU A 211 0.20 -10.39 0.58
C GLU A 211 -0.36 -11.80 0.33
N THR A 212 -1.07 -12.37 1.31
CA THR A 212 -1.69 -13.71 1.19
C THR A 212 -2.86 -13.66 0.20
N GLU A 213 -3.69 -12.61 0.23
CA GLU A 213 -4.80 -12.41 -0.72
C GLU A 213 -4.30 -12.30 -2.16
N VAL A 214 -3.33 -11.42 -2.40
CA VAL A 214 -2.71 -11.25 -3.72
C VAL A 214 -2.02 -12.54 -4.19
N ALA A 215 -1.32 -13.24 -3.30
CA ALA A 215 -0.69 -14.51 -3.63
C ALA A 215 -1.69 -15.60 -3.99
N HIS A 216 -2.82 -15.68 -3.29
CA HIS A 216 -3.88 -16.63 -3.57
C HIS A 216 -4.46 -16.41 -4.97
N GLY A 217 -4.77 -15.17 -5.31
CA GLY A 217 -5.19 -14.77 -6.66
C GLY A 217 -4.14 -15.06 -7.73
N ALA A 218 -2.88 -14.69 -7.48
CA ALA A 218 -1.76 -14.91 -8.39
C ALA A 218 -1.51 -16.41 -8.71
N LEU A 219 -1.87 -17.30 -7.79
CA LEU A 219 -1.76 -18.75 -7.94
C LEU A 219 -2.99 -19.39 -8.61
N GLY A 220 -4.02 -18.60 -8.94
CA GLY A 220 -5.27 -19.10 -9.52
C GLY A 220 -6.18 -19.78 -8.49
N ASN A 221 -6.28 -19.19 -7.30
CA ASN A 221 -7.22 -19.57 -6.24
C ASN A 221 -7.15 -21.05 -5.80
N PRO A 222 -5.96 -21.58 -5.43
CA PRO A 222 -5.90 -22.91 -4.82
C PRO A 222 -6.67 -22.93 -3.48
N PRO A 223 -6.98 -24.10 -2.92
CA PRO A 223 -7.52 -24.18 -1.56
C PRO A 223 -6.63 -23.40 -0.55
N TRP A 224 -7.23 -22.68 0.39
CA TRP A 224 -6.50 -21.82 1.36
C TRP A 224 -5.46 -22.54 2.23
N ASN A 225 -5.53 -23.87 2.33
CA ASN A 225 -4.54 -24.68 3.03
C ASN A 225 -3.34 -25.09 2.15
N ASP A 226 -3.28 -24.62 0.91
CA ASP A 226 -2.16 -24.89 0.01
C ASP A 226 -0.89 -24.15 0.50
N PRO A 227 0.18 -24.87 0.85
CA PRO A 227 1.39 -24.26 1.39
C PRO A 227 2.08 -23.30 0.41
N ARG A 228 1.80 -23.40 -0.90
CA ARG A 228 2.35 -22.51 -1.92
C ARG A 228 1.90 -21.07 -1.74
N ILE A 229 0.73 -20.82 -1.13
CA ILE A 229 0.21 -19.46 -0.91
C ILE A 229 1.17 -18.68 -0.02
N LYS A 230 1.61 -19.26 1.12
CA LYS A 230 2.54 -18.61 2.05
C LYS A 230 3.90 -18.32 1.40
N GLU A 231 4.39 -19.23 0.58
CA GLU A 231 5.65 -19.04 -0.16
C GLU A 231 5.54 -17.97 -1.24
N GLU A 232 4.39 -17.88 -1.91
CA GLU A 232 4.13 -16.86 -2.92
C GLU A 232 3.90 -15.48 -2.28
N ALA A 233 3.20 -15.38 -1.15
CA ALA A 233 2.99 -14.15 -0.40
C ALA A 233 4.32 -13.44 -0.06
N LEU A 234 5.35 -14.23 0.28
CA LEU A 234 6.69 -13.72 0.62
C LEU A 234 7.46 -13.13 -0.56
N ARG A 235 6.91 -13.19 -1.78
CA ARG A 235 7.48 -12.58 -2.98
C ARG A 235 6.88 -11.21 -3.30
N TRP A 236 5.80 -10.82 -2.61
CA TRP A 236 5.14 -9.55 -2.81
C TRP A 236 5.64 -8.53 -1.78
N VAL A 237 5.79 -7.29 -2.23
CA VAL A 237 6.08 -6.15 -1.35
C VAL A 237 5.03 -5.08 -1.58
N LEU A 238 4.71 -4.31 -0.54
CA LEU A 238 3.86 -3.15 -0.66
C LEU A 238 4.51 -2.12 -1.59
N LEU A 239 3.81 -1.77 -2.67
CA LEU A 239 4.15 -0.62 -3.51
C LEU A 239 3.55 0.64 -2.89
N ALA A 240 2.24 0.63 -2.67
CA ALA A 240 1.51 1.75 -2.11
C ALA A 240 0.28 1.30 -1.32
N GLN A 241 -0.02 2.04 -0.25
CA GLN A 241 -1.25 1.94 0.53
C GLN A 241 -1.90 3.33 0.56
N PHE A 242 -3.19 3.40 0.27
CA PHE A 242 -3.98 4.62 0.38
C PHE A 242 -5.21 4.34 1.23
N ASP A 243 -5.29 4.99 2.37
CA ASP A 243 -6.35 4.80 3.36
C ASP A 243 -7.57 5.68 3.03
N SER A 244 -8.69 5.45 3.72
CA SER A 244 -9.81 6.38 3.72
C SER A 244 -9.35 7.71 4.34
N ASP A 245 -9.67 8.82 3.68
CA ASP A 245 -9.14 10.14 4.03
C ASP A 245 -10.21 11.21 3.88
N ASN A 246 -10.62 11.78 5.03
CA ASN A 246 -11.63 12.83 5.09
C ASN A 246 -11.18 14.14 4.43
N ASP A 247 -9.88 14.45 4.37
CA ASP A 247 -9.39 15.65 3.69
C ASP A 247 -9.49 15.52 2.16
N ALA A 248 -9.45 14.28 1.65
CA ALA A 248 -9.57 13.97 0.23
C ALA A 248 -10.97 13.47 -0.16
N ASP A 249 -11.95 13.50 0.76
CA ASP A 249 -13.28 12.89 0.60
C ASP A 249 -13.22 11.42 0.10
N MET A 250 -12.19 10.68 0.49
CA MET A 250 -11.97 9.27 0.11
C MET A 250 -12.55 8.35 1.18
N MET A 251 -13.43 7.44 0.77
CA MET A 251 -14.05 6.44 1.65
C MET A 251 -14.09 5.09 0.93
N TRP A 252 -13.33 4.11 1.44
CA TRP A 252 -13.24 2.77 0.86
C TRP A 252 -14.10 1.80 1.66
N GLY A 253 -15.35 1.58 1.26
CA GLY A 253 -16.31 0.79 2.05
C GLY A 253 -16.58 1.45 3.40
N ASP A 254 -16.49 0.69 4.49
CA ASP A 254 -16.54 1.23 5.86
C ASP A 254 -15.12 1.50 6.38
N CYS A 255 -14.61 2.70 6.10
CA CYS A 255 -13.27 3.16 6.53
C CYS A 255 -12.13 2.18 6.21
N GLY A 256 -12.11 1.67 4.98
CA GLY A 256 -11.09 0.74 4.50
C GLY A 256 -9.85 1.40 3.92
N ALA A 257 -9.01 0.60 3.27
CA ALA A 257 -7.79 1.02 2.59
C ALA A 257 -7.54 0.22 1.30
N LEU A 258 -6.83 0.87 0.36
CA LEU A 258 -6.42 0.32 -0.92
C LEU A 258 -4.95 -0.09 -0.88
N TYR A 259 -4.62 -1.25 -1.44
CA TYR A 259 -3.25 -1.79 -1.42
C TYR A 259 -2.80 -2.20 -2.82
N TRP A 260 -1.71 -1.61 -3.28
CA TRP A 260 -0.96 -2.07 -4.44
C TRP A 260 0.28 -2.84 -3.99
N LEU A 261 0.41 -4.07 -4.46
CA LEU A 261 1.55 -4.94 -4.20
C LEU A 261 2.26 -5.23 -5.52
N ILE A 262 3.58 -5.33 -5.48
CA ILE A 262 4.40 -5.64 -6.65
C ILE A 262 5.52 -6.59 -6.27
N ARG A 263 5.96 -7.42 -7.20
CA ARG A 263 7.17 -8.22 -6.98
C ARG A 263 8.42 -7.36 -7.15
N PRO A 264 9.47 -7.52 -6.33
CA PRO A 264 10.69 -6.72 -6.44
C PRO A 264 11.33 -6.76 -7.84
N GLU A 265 11.29 -7.91 -8.53
CA GLU A 265 11.82 -8.05 -9.89
C GLU A 265 11.03 -7.30 -10.97
N ASP A 266 9.74 -7.03 -10.71
CA ASP A 266 8.86 -6.25 -11.59
C ASP A 266 9.06 -4.76 -11.35
N LEU A 267 9.13 -4.36 -10.08
CA LEU A 267 9.42 -2.99 -9.66
C LEU A 267 10.78 -2.52 -10.21
N ALA A 268 11.84 -3.32 -10.04
CA ALA A 268 13.17 -2.99 -10.53
C ALA A 268 13.25 -2.85 -12.07
N LYS A 269 12.28 -3.40 -12.80
CA LYS A 269 12.16 -3.30 -14.27
C LYS A 269 11.13 -2.26 -14.72
N GLY A 270 10.49 -1.54 -13.79
CA GLY A 270 9.43 -0.58 -14.09
C GLY A 270 8.16 -1.23 -14.68
N ARG A 271 7.90 -2.52 -14.39
CA ARG A 271 6.74 -3.25 -14.90
C ARG A 271 5.52 -3.06 -14.00
N PHE A 272 5.05 -1.82 -13.91
CA PHE A 272 3.90 -1.46 -13.07
C PHE A 272 2.57 -2.09 -13.55
N ASP A 273 2.51 -2.57 -14.80
CA ASP A 273 1.44 -3.43 -15.32
C ASP A 273 1.33 -4.78 -14.58
N ARG A 274 2.34 -5.16 -13.79
CA ARG A 274 2.39 -6.38 -13.00
C ARG A 274 2.07 -6.17 -11.52
N ALA A 275 1.79 -4.94 -11.10
CA ALA A 275 1.27 -4.70 -9.77
C ALA A 275 -0.09 -5.40 -9.62
N MET A 276 -0.30 -6.04 -8.48
CA MET A 276 -1.60 -6.57 -8.09
C MET A 276 -2.22 -5.67 -7.03
N PHE A 277 -3.52 -5.77 -6.91
CA PHE A 277 -4.33 -4.92 -6.06
C PHE A 277 -5.21 -5.76 -5.16
N THR A 278 -5.39 -5.30 -3.93
CA THR A 278 -6.48 -5.70 -3.05
C THR A 278 -6.94 -4.47 -2.26
N TRP A 279 -8.10 -4.56 -1.64
CA TRP A 279 -8.62 -3.56 -0.74
C TRP A 279 -9.34 -4.26 0.42
N GLN A 280 -9.38 -3.61 1.57
CA GLN A 280 -10.02 -4.16 2.76
C GLN A 280 -10.80 -3.03 3.45
N CYS A 281 -11.92 -3.36 4.09
CA CYS A 281 -12.70 -2.41 4.89
C CYS A 281 -13.24 -3.09 6.16
N CYS A 282 -13.81 -2.30 7.07
CA CYS A 282 -14.42 -2.80 8.31
C CYS A 282 -15.75 -3.52 8.05
#